data_AF-A0A2N5A709-F1
#
_entry.id   AF-A0A2N5A709-F1
#
_cell.length_a   1.000
_cell.length_b   1.000
_cell.length_c   1.000
_cell.angle_alpha   90.00
_cell.angle_beta   90.00
_cell.angle_gamma   90.00
#
_symmetry.space_group_name_H-M   'P 1'
#
loop_
_entity.id
_entity.type
_entity.pdbx_description
1 polymer ?
#
loop_
_entity_poly.entity_id
_entity_poly.type
_entity_poly.pdbx_seq_one_letter_code
_entity_poly.pdbx_strand_id
1 'polypeptide(L)'
;FVAASRSQQAQLLTQWAAAPQADRLPLLRALTTESLVMDDGKHAFRTRQGGLQPLGAVAAPQGETRPVRLTNRLRNLAAGALASHLILSDNVTERASAARTLQREATPAMAALLQQRLQAETDDNVRGLLEVALARLQLTQPEASARLAAVTLLGHSADPETQALLIPFTDAQHEPDAAVREAASDSLQKIKHRLLLGDLLGQAFMGLSLGSVLLLAALGLAITYGLLGVINMAHGEMLMIGAYSCWLVQQALAQLAPQWLAFYPLVALPVAFLVTAGIGMALERIIIRHLYGRPLETLLATWGI
;
A
#
# COMPACT_ATOMS: atom_id res chain seq x y z
N PHE A 1 -2.36 -14.56 29.35
CA PHE A 1 -1.24 -13.89 28.65
C PHE A 1 -0.49 -12.92 29.54
N VAL A 2 -1.16 -11.88 30.06
CA VAL A 2 -0.50 -10.80 30.81
C VAL A 2 0.12 -11.27 32.14
N ALA A 3 -0.43 -12.31 32.76
CA ALA A 3 0.13 -12.95 33.95
C ALA A 3 1.36 -13.86 33.69
N ALA A 4 1.64 -14.19 32.43
CA ALA A 4 2.66 -15.17 32.05
C ALA A 4 4.05 -14.53 31.90
N SER A 5 5.10 -15.32 32.10
CA SER A 5 6.48 -14.88 31.85
C SER A 5 6.74 -14.63 30.36
N ARG A 6 7.82 -13.93 30.00
CA ARG A 6 8.15 -13.64 28.58
C ARG A 6 8.32 -14.91 27.74
N SER A 7 8.90 -15.97 28.30
CA SER A 7 9.04 -17.27 27.61
C SER A 7 7.69 -17.96 27.42
N GLN A 8 6.84 -17.93 28.44
CA GLN A 8 5.47 -18.45 28.35
C GLN A 8 4.60 -17.65 27.37
N GLN A 9 4.75 -16.33 27.32
CA GLN A 9 4.08 -15.47 26.33
C GLN A 9 4.45 -15.89 24.90
N ALA A 10 5.73 -16.13 24.63
CA ALA A 10 6.17 -16.59 23.30
C ALA A 10 5.60 -17.98 22.95
N GLN A 11 5.58 -18.90 23.91
CA GLN A 11 4.98 -20.23 23.72
C GLN A 11 3.47 -20.14 23.44
N LEU A 12 2.74 -19.32 24.20
CA LEU A 12 1.31 -19.08 23.98
C LEU A 12 1.05 -18.54 22.58
N LEU A 13 1.78 -17.51 22.13
CA LEU A 13 1.59 -16.94 20.79
C LEU A 13 1.87 -17.97 19.69
N THR A 14 2.89 -18.80 19.86
CA THR A 14 3.22 -19.86 18.90
C THR A 14 2.11 -20.91 18.83
N GLN A 15 1.60 -21.35 19.99
CA GLN A 15 0.48 -22.30 20.05
C GLN A 15 -0.82 -21.72 19.47
N TRP A 16 -1.11 -20.46 19.77
CA TRP A 16 -2.28 -19.77 19.23
C TRP A 16 -2.19 -19.58 17.73
N ALA A 17 -0.98 -19.33 17.20
CA ALA A 17 -0.77 -19.22 15.76
C ALA A 17 -1.03 -20.54 15.01
N ALA A 18 -0.74 -21.68 15.64
CA ALA A 18 -0.98 -23.00 15.06
C ALA A 18 -2.47 -23.41 15.10
N ALA A 19 -3.21 -22.95 16.12
CA ALA A 19 -4.62 -23.29 16.34
C ALA A 19 -5.46 -22.02 16.59
N PRO A 20 -5.86 -21.31 15.51
CA PRO A 20 -6.59 -20.06 15.61
C PRO A 20 -8.00 -20.24 16.18
N GLN A 21 -8.40 -19.33 17.07
CA GLN A 21 -9.73 -19.32 17.70
C GLN A 21 -10.29 -17.89 17.74
N ALA A 22 -11.56 -17.69 17.35
CA ALA A 22 -12.15 -16.37 17.16
C ALA A 22 -12.19 -15.51 18.44
N ASP A 23 -12.27 -16.13 19.61
CA ASP A 23 -12.27 -15.51 20.94
C ASP A 23 -10.95 -14.77 21.26
N ARG A 24 -9.84 -15.14 20.62
CA ARG A 24 -8.51 -14.53 20.84
C ARG A 24 -8.27 -13.28 20.00
N LEU A 25 -9.07 -13.03 18.96
CA LEU A 25 -8.90 -11.89 18.06
C LEU A 25 -8.86 -10.52 18.78
N PRO A 26 -9.74 -10.22 19.75
CA PRO A 26 -9.70 -8.94 20.46
C PRO A 26 -8.37 -8.71 21.20
N LEU A 27 -7.83 -9.76 21.83
CA LEU A 27 -6.56 -9.71 22.54
C LEU A 27 -5.38 -9.53 21.58
N LEU A 28 -5.35 -10.32 20.50
CA LEU A 28 -4.28 -10.24 19.49
C LEU A 28 -4.25 -8.87 18.80
N ARG A 29 -5.43 -8.33 18.44
CA ARG A 29 -5.53 -6.96 17.91
C ARG A 29 -4.99 -5.93 18.91
N ALA A 30 -5.36 -6.05 20.19
CA ALA A 30 -4.88 -5.15 21.23
C ALA A 30 -3.36 -5.20 21.43
N LEU A 31 -2.77 -6.40 21.33
CA LEU A 31 -1.31 -6.62 21.39
C LEU A 31 -0.58 -5.96 20.22
N THR A 32 -1.09 -6.11 18.99
CA THR A 32 -0.44 -5.55 17.79
C THR A 32 -0.62 -4.04 17.67
N THR A 33 -1.71 -3.47 18.19
CA THR A 33 -1.93 -2.01 18.20
C THR A 33 -1.37 -1.33 19.45
N GLU A 34 -0.55 -2.03 20.24
CA GLU A 34 0.07 -1.54 21.49
C GLU A 34 -0.93 -0.89 22.47
N SER A 35 -2.18 -1.36 22.45
CA SER A 35 -3.29 -0.80 23.24
C SER A 35 -3.67 -1.67 24.45
N LEU A 36 -2.85 -2.70 24.73
CA LEU A 36 -3.07 -3.62 25.83
C LEU A 36 -2.55 -3.04 27.15
N VAL A 37 -3.41 -2.99 28.16
CA VAL A 37 -3.05 -2.65 29.54
C VAL A 37 -3.42 -3.79 30.48
N MET A 38 -2.74 -3.83 31.62
CA MET A 38 -2.94 -4.82 32.67
C MET A 38 -3.20 -4.11 34.00
N ASP A 39 -4.14 -4.60 34.79
CA ASP A 39 -4.40 -4.12 36.15
C ASP A 39 -3.51 -4.81 37.21
N ASP A 40 -3.63 -4.44 38.48
CA ASP A 40 -2.85 -5.07 39.57
C ASP A 40 -3.23 -6.55 39.79
N GLY A 41 -4.47 -6.92 39.43
CA GLY A 41 -5.00 -8.29 39.42
C GLY A 41 -4.51 -9.15 38.26
N LYS A 42 -3.66 -8.64 37.36
CA LYS A 42 -3.18 -9.31 36.14
C LYS A 42 -4.30 -9.68 35.16
N HIS A 43 -5.35 -8.88 35.09
CA HIS A 43 -6.38 -8.92 34.06
C HIS A 43 -6.02 -8.03 32.88
N ALA A 44 -6.48 -8.38 31.68
CA ALA A 44 -6.16 -7.70 30.44
C ALA A 44 -7.30 -6.77 30.00
N PHE A 45 -6.96 -5.53 29.68
CA PHE A 45 -7.89 -4.54 29.13
C PHE A 45 -7.31 -3.89 27.88
N ARG A 46 -8.18 -3.42 26.99
CA ARG A 46 -7.83 -2.67 25.79
C ARG A 46 -8.19 -1.20 25.95
N THR A 47 -7.27 -0.31 25.63
CA THR A 47 -7.53 1.14 25.59
C THR A 47 -8.27 1.51 24.30
N ARG A 48 -9.40 2.23 24.40
CA ARG A 48 -10.15 2.81 23.28
C ARG A 48 -10.48 4.28 23.57
N GLN A 49 -10.74 5.07 22.52
CA GLN A 49 -11.32 6.42 22.68
C GLN A 49 -12.68 6.28 23.39
N GLY A 50 -12.72 6.59 24.69
CA GLY A 50 -13.91 6.46 25.54
C GLY A 50 -13.80 5.48 26.72
N GLY A 51 -12.68 4.77 26.92
CA GLY A 51 -12.45 3.98 28.14
C GLY A 51 -11.66 2.68 27.95
N LEU A 52 -11.69 1.84 28.98
CA LEU A 52 -11.07 0.52 29.00
C LEU A 52 -12.10 -0.56 28.67
N GLN A 53 -11.79 -1.40 27.68
CA GLN A 53 -12.60 -2.56 27.32
C GLN A 53 -11.98 -3.83 27.92
N PRO A 54 -12.73 -4.64 28.68
CA PRO A 54 -12.22 -5.90 29.23
C PRO A 54 -11.96 -6.92 28.12
N LEU A 55 -10.83 -7.64 28.21
CA LEU A 55 -10.45 -8.74 27.31
C LEU A 55 -10.54 -10.11 28.01
N GLY A 56 -11.34 -10.20 29.07
CA GLY A 56 -11.52 -11.40 29.89
C GLY A 56 -12.79 -11.32 30.74
N ALA A 57 -12.88 -12.16 31.78
CA ALA A 57 -14.08 -12.28 32.61
C ALA A 57 -14.34 -11.09 33.55
N VAL A 58 -13.33 -10.27 33.84
CA VAL A 58 -13.44 -9.14 34.77
C VAL A 58 -13.85 -7.88 34.03
N ALA A 59 -15.00 -7.30 34.41
CA ALA A 59 -15.61 -6.17 33.71
C ALA A 59 -14.95 -4.80 33.97
N ALA A 60 -14.33 -4.62 35.14
CA ALA A 60 -13.70 -3.36 35.55
C ALA A 60 -12.29 -3.59 36.11
N PRO A 61 -11.33 -2.68 35.85
CA PRO A 61 -9.96 -2.84 36.34
C PRO A 61 -9.89 -2.81 37.86
N GLN A 62 -9.07 -3.68 38.43
CA GLN A 62 -8.75 -3.67 39.86
C GLN A 62 -7.45 -2.88 40.05
N GLY A 63 -7.56 -1.65 40.56
CA GLY A 63 -6.42 -0.78 40.81
C GLY A 63 -5.94 -0.01 39.58
N GLU A 64 -4.66 0.37 39.58
CA GLU A 64 -4.08 1.14 38.47
C GLU A 64 -3.75 0.25 37.28
N THR A 65 -4.00 0.73 36.07
CA THR A 65 -3.65 0.01 34.84
C THR A 65 -2.28 0.41 34.33
N ARG A 66 -1.45 -0.57 33.98
CA ARG A 66 -0.11 -0.38 33.41
C ARG A 66 -0.05 -0.93 31.97
N PRO A 67 0.64 -0.24 31.05
CA PRO A 67 0.75 -0.70 29.66
C PRO A 67 1.59 -1.97 29.55
N VAL A 68 1.12 -2.94 28.77
CA VAL A 68 1.85 -4.18 28.49
C VAL A 68 2.72 -3.98 27.26
N ARG A 69 4.00 -3.63 27.47
CA ARG A 69 4.95 -3.48 26.37
C ARG A 69 5.49 -4.82 25.90
N LEU A 70 5.57 -5.01 24.60
CA LEU A 70 6.14 -6.19 23.95
C LEU A 70 7.57 -5.92 23.47
N THR A 71 8.44 -6.92 23.59
CA THR A 71 9.75 -6.93 22.92
C THR A 71 9.56 -7.14 21.42
N ASN A 72 10.57 -6.81 20.60
CA ASN A 72 10.48 -6.97 19.15
C ASN A 72 10.07 -8.41 18.75
N ARG A 73 10.71 -9.41 19.36
CA ARG A 73 10.37 -10.83 19.17
C ARG A 73 8.90 -11.15 19.48
N LEU A 74 8.35 -10.62 20.57
CA LEU A 74 6.95 -10.87 20.93
C LEU A 74 5.97 -10.14 20.01
N ARG A 75 6.33 -8.96 19.48
CA ARG A 75 5.52 -8.24 18.49
C ARG A 75 5.39 -9.03 17.21
N ASN A 76 6.50 -9.57 16.70
CA ASN A 76 6.54 -10.43 15.52
C ASN A 76 5.66 -11.68 15.70
N LEU A 77 5.82 -12.40 16.83
CA LEU A 77 4.98 -13.54 17.16
C LEU A 77 3.49 -13.16 17.32
N ALA A 78 3.19 -11.99 17.89
CA ALA A 78 1.82 -11.51 18.01
C ALA A 78 1.21 -11.14 16.65
N ALA A 79 2.00 -10.55 15.74
CA ALA A 79 1.58 -10.25 14.38
C ALA A 79 1.31 -11.54 13.58
N GLY A 80 2.21 -12.54 13.67
CA GLY A 80 2.00 -13.86 13.06
C GLY A 80 0.78 -14.59 13.64
N ALA A 81 0.60 -14.55 14.95
CA ALA A 81 -0.58 -15.10 15.61
C ALA A 81 -1.86 -14.37 15.16
N LEU A 82 -1.89 -13.04 15.13
CA LEU A 82 -3.05 -12.30 14.62
C LEU A 82 -3.36 -12.67 13.17
N ALA A 83 -2.35 -12.70 12.30
CA ALA A 83 -2.51 -13.01 10.89
C ALA A 83 -3.07 -14.44 10.70
N SER A 84 -2.60 -15.43 11.47
CA SER A 84 -3.16 -16.79 11.44
C SER A 84 -4.64 -16.87 11.79
N HIS A 85 -5.15 -15.92 12.58
CA HIS A 85 -6.57 -15.84 12.90
C HIS A 85 -7.35 -15.09 11.81
N LEU A 86 -6.77 -14.01 11.28
CA LEU A 86 -7.41 -13.20 10.23
C LEU A 86 -7.48 -13.93 8.87
N ILE A 87 -6.63 -14.93 8.63
CA ILE A 87 -6.72 -15.74 7.40
C ILE A 87 -8.02 -16.57 7.32
N LEU A 88 -8.70 -16.76 8.45
CA LEU A 88 -10.00 -17.43 8.55
C LEU A 88 -11.18 -16.46 8.42
N SER A 89 -10.93 -15.17 8.19
CA SER A 89 -11.98 -14.16 8.02
C SER A 89 -12.75 -14.36 6.72
N ASP A 90 -14.04 -14.01 6.72
CA ASP A 90 -14.88 -13.97 5.52
C ASP A 90 -14.44 -12.86 4.54
N ASN A 91 -13.74 -11.84 5.03
CA ASN A 91 -13.29 -10.70 4.24
C ASN A 91 -11.98 -11.00 3.48
N VAL A 92 -12.05 -10.99 2.15
CA VAL A 92 -10.91 -11.21 1.25
C VAL A 92 -9.74 -10.25 1.52
N THR A 93 -10.03 -8.99 1.81
CA THR A 93 -8.99 -7.98 2.11
C THR A 93 -8.25 -8.30 3.41
N GLU A 94 -8.98 -8.73 4.44
CA GLU A 94 -8.37 -9.17 5.70
C GLU A 94 -7.50 -10.42 5.46
N ARG A 95 -8.00 -11.41 4.71
CA ARG A 95 -7.24 -12.62 4.36
C ARG A 95 -5.98 -12.30 3.57
N ALA A 96 -6.04 -11.43 2.56
CA ALA A 96 -4.88 -11.02 1.78
C ALA A 96 -3.82 -10.32 2.64
N SER A 97 -4.25 -9.42 3.54
CA SER A 97 -3.33 -8.74 4.48
C SER A 97 -2.68 -9.73 5.46
N ALA A 98 -3.45 -10.71 5.93
CA ALA A 98 -2.98 -11.77 6.80
C ALA A 98 -1.96 -12.66 6.09
N ALA A 99 -2.25 -13.11 4.87
CA ALA A 99 -1.37 -13.94 4.07
C ALA A 99 -0.01 -13.26 3.82
N ARG A 100 0.01 -11.95 3.49
CA ARG A 100 1.25 -11.17 3.37
C ARG A 100 2.06 -11.13 4.66
N THR A 101 1.38 -10.95 5.80
CA THR A 101 2.06 -10.95 7.11
C THR A 101 2.68 -12.32 7.40
N LEU A 102 1.97 -13.39 7.05
CA LEU A 102 2.40 -14.77 7.23
C LEU A 102 3.61 -15.12 6.35
N GLN A 103 3.84 -14.46 5.23
CA GLN A 103 5.07 -14.68 4.45
C GLN A 103 6.35 -14.34 5.23
N ARG A 104 6.27 -13.47 6.23
CA ARG A 104 7.42 -13.10 7.07
C ARG A 104 7.39 -13.75 8.45
N GLU A 105 6.20 -13.85 9.04
CA GLU A 105 6.03 -14.24 10.44
C GLU A 105 5.54 -15.69 10.63
N ALA A 106 5.30 -16.44 9.55
CA ALA A 106 4.87 -17.83 9.69
C ALA A 106 5.94 -18.70 10.35
N THR A 107 5.48 -19.63 11.18
CA THR A 107 6.32 -20.62 11.85
C THR A 107 5.99 -22.02 11.34
N PRO A 108 6.91 -23.00 11.48
CA PRO A 108 6.67 -24.38 11.03
C PRO A 108 5.40 -25.01 11.62
N ALA A 109 5.03 -24.63 12.86
CA ALA A 109 3.80 -25.10 13.52
C ALA A 109 2.51 -24.69 12.78
N MET A 110 2.58 -23.70 11.89
CA MET A 110 1.44 -23.16 11.15
C MET A 110 1.29 -23.83 9.77
N ALA A 111 2.26 -24.65 9.33
CA ALA A 111 2.27 -25.23 7.98
C ALA A 111 0.97 -26.01 7.68
N ALA A 112 0.50 -26.83 8.61
CA ALA A 112 -0.73 -27.60 8.45
C ALA A 112 -1.97 -26.69 8.27
N LEU A 113 -2.08 -25.62 9.08
CA LEU A 113 -3.15 -24.63 8.98
C LEU A 113 -3.14 -23.94 7.61
N LEU A 114 -1.96 -23.48 7.17
CA LEU A 114 -1.82 -22.78 5.89
C LEU A 114 -2.13 -23.69 4.71
N GLN A 115 -1.71 -24.96 4.76
CA GLN A 115 -1.99 -25.94 3.71
C GLN A 115 -3.48 -26.28 3.63
N GLN A 116 -4.15 -26.46 4.79
CA GLN A 116 -5.60 -26.63 4.83
C GLN A 116 -6.33 -25.40 4.28
N ARG A 117 -5.88 -24.19 4.66
CA ARG A 117 -6.50 -22.96 4.19
C ARG A 117 -6.33 -22.76 2.68
N LEU A 118 -5.15 -23.10 2.15
CA LEU A 118 -4.84 -23.02 0.72
C LEU A 118 -5.80 -23.86 -0.12
N GLN A 119 -6.09 -25.09 0.33
CA GLN A 119 -7.03 -26.00 -0.36
C GLN A 119 -8.46 -25.47 -0.38
N ALA A 120 -8.85 -24.67 0.62
CA ALA A 120 -10.17 -24.09 0.75
C ALA A 120 -10.27 -22.63 0.24
N GLU A 121 -9.19 -22.05 -0.29
CA GLU A 121 -9.19 -20.66 -0.75
C GLU A 121 -9.69 -20.55 -2.19
N THR A 122 -10.64 -19.66 -2.41
CA THR A 122 -11.27 -19.44 -3.72
C THR A 122 -10.66 -18.25 -4.47
N ASP A 123 -10.11 -17.28 -3.74
CA ASP A 123 -9.51 -16.09 -4.32
C ASP A 123 -8.08 -16.38 -4.81
N ASP A 124 -7.82 -16.17 -6.11
CA ASP A 124 -6.52 -16.48 -6.72
C ASP A 124 -5.37 -15.67 -6.13
N ASN A 125 -5.61 -14.42 -5.74
CA ASN A 125 -4.59 -13.56 -5.14
C ASN A 125 -4.24 -14.03 -3.73
N VAL A 126 -5.22 -14.32 -2.87
CA VAL A 126 -4.96 -14.90 -1.54
C VAL A 126 -4.28 -16.27 -1.64
N ARG A 127 -4.69 -17.10 -2.61
CA ARG A 127 -4.08 -18.41 -2.88
C ARG A 127 -2.59 -18.28 -3.20
N GLY A 128 -2.23 -17.38 -4.13
CA GLY A 128 -0.82 -17.11 -4.45
C GLY A 128 -0.01 -16.59 -3.25
N LEU A 129 -0.61 -15.74 -2.41
CA LEU A 129 0.05 -15.25 -1.20
C LEU A 129 0.31 -16.36 -0.17
N LEU A 130 -0.61 -17.33 -0.04
CA LEU A 130 -0.48 -18.50 0.84
C LEU A 130 0.56 -19.50 0.32
N GLU A 131 0.61 -19.72 -1.00
CA GLU A 131 1.64 -20.54 -1.65
C GLU A 131 3.04 -20.02 -1.34
N VAL A 132 3.25 -18.70 -1.45
CA VAL A 132 4.53 -18.08 -1.08
C VAL A 132 4.85 -18.28 0.40
N ALA A 133 3.87 -18.12 1.29
CA ALA A 133 4.08 -18.32 2.73
C ALA A 133 4.48 -19.77 3.06
N LEU A 134 3.84 -20.76 2.43
CA LEU A 134 4.17 -22.17 2.57
C LEU A 134 5.54 -22.52 1.98
N ALA A 135 5.87 -22.02 0.80
CA ALA A 135 7.17 -22.25 0.19
C ALA A 135 8.30 -21.68 1.05
N ARG A 136 8.13 -20.49 1.63
CA ARG A 136 9.10 -19.91 2.57
C ARG A 136 9.36 -20.82 3.78
N LEU A 137 8.33 -21.47 4.32
CA LEU A 137 8.51 -22.47 5.38
C LEU A 137 9.28 -23.70 4.89
N GLN A 138 8.98 -24.17 3.67
CA GLN A 138 9.61 -25.33 3.07
C GLN A 138 11.10 -25.11 2.75
N LEU A 139 11.52 -23.88 2.44
CA LEU A 139 12.94 -23.56 2.21
C LEU A 139 13.84 -23.84 3.42
N THR A 140 13.27 -23.79 4.63
CA THR A 140 14.01 -24.07 5.88
C THR A 140 14.06 -25.55 6.25
N GLN A 141 13.39 -26.43 5.48
CA GLN A 141 13.37 -27.87 5.72
C GLN A 141 14.71 -28.52 5.35
N PRO A 142 15.14 -29.57 6.07
CA PRO A 142 16.38 -30.29 5.77
C PRO A 142 16.31 -31.12 4.48
N GLU A 143 15.11 -31.45 4.00
CA GLU A 143 14.91 -32.26 2.80
C GLU A 143 15.11 -31.45 1.50
N ALA A 144 15.99 -31.92 0.61
CA ALA A 144 16.30 -31.23 -0.65
C ALA A 144 15.11 -31.18 -1.62
N SER A 145 14.27 -32.23 -1.65
CA SER A 145 13.05 -32.28 -2.47
C SER A 145 12.06 -31.16 -2.09
N ALA A 146 11.89 -30.91 -0.79
CA ALA A 146 11.02 -29.87 -0.26
C ALA A 146 11.54 -28.47 -0.62
N ARG A 147 12.87 -28.26 -0.53
CA ARG A 147 13.49 -27.00 -0.96
C ARG A 147 13.37 -26.78 -2.47
N LEU A 148 13.55 -27.83 -3.28
CA LEU A 148 13.36 -27.75 -4.73
C LEU A 148 11.91 -27.36 -5.10
N ALA A 149 10.92 -28.00 -4.48
CA ALA A 149 9.52 -27.66 -4.67
C ALA A 149 9.20 -26.22 -4.25
N ALA A 150 9.78 -25.75 -3.14
CA ALA A 150 9.61 -24.39 -2.68
C ALA A 150 10.20 -23.35 -3.65
N VAL A 151 11.44 -23.57 -4.10
CA VAL A 151 12.14 -22.68 -5.02
C VAL A 151 11.42 -22.56 -6.37
N THR A 152 10.92 -23.68 -6.89
CA THR A 152 10.16 -23.70 -8.14
C THR A 152 8.81 -23.00 -8.00
N LEU A 153 8.11 -23.18 -6.88
CA LEU A 153 6.86 -22.48 -6.60
C LEU A 153 7.09 -20.96 -6.50
N LEU A 154 8.12 -20.53 -5.77
CA LEU A 154 8.47 -19.12 -5.60
C LEU A 154 8.85 -18.40 -6.91
N GLY A 155 9.35 -19.15 -7.90
CA GLY A 155 9.65 -18.64 -9.25
C GLY A 155 8.43 -18.14 -10.03
N HIS A 156 7.21 -18.49 -9.61
CA HIS A 156 5.97 -17.99 -10.18
C HIS A 156 5.54 -16.64 -9.60
N SER A 157 6.16 -16.20 -8.50
CA SER A 157 5.86 -14.91 -7.88
C SER A 157 6.42 -13.73 -8.70
N ALA A 158 5.84 -12.54 -8.52
CA ALA A 158 6.33 -11.29 -9.10
C ALA A 158 6.68 -10.30 -7.97
N ASP A 159 7.30 -10.80 -6.91
CA ASP A 159 7.57 -10.04 -5.69
C ASP A 159 9.09 -9.85 -5.47
N PRO A 160 9.57 -8.61 -5.31
CA PRO A 160 10.96 -8.31 -5.01
C PRO A 160 11.48 -8.97 -3.73
N GLU A 161 10.65 -9.15 -2.69
CA GLU A 161 11.09 -9.85 -1.47
C GLU A 161 11.43 -11.32 -1.76
N THR A 162 10.63 -11.97 -2.61
CA THR A 162 10.86 -13.37 -3.03
C THR A 162 12.13 -13.51 -3.84
N GLN A 163 12.48 -12.51 -4.66
CA GLN A 163 13.78 -12.48 -5.34
C GLN A 163 14.93 -12.44 -4.32
N ALA A 164 14.89 -11.55 -3.33
CA ALA A 164 15.94 -11.42 -2.32
C ALA A 164 16.14 -12.71 -1.51
N LEU A 165 15.04 -13.42 -1.24
CA LEU A 165 15.02 -14.69 -0.52
C LEU A 165 15.71 -15.84 -1.29
N LEU A 166 15.58 -15.88 -2.62
CA LEU A 166 16.12 -16.96 -3.44
C LEU A 166 17.61 -16.79 -3.78
N ILE A 167 18.17 -15.58 -3.65
CA ILE A 167 19.59 -15.30 -3.98
C ILE A 167 20.56 -16.23 -3.23
N PRO A 168 20.46 -16.42 -1.89
CA PRO A 168 21.38 -17.31 -1.17
C PRO A 168 21.33 -18.76 -1.68
N PHE A 169 20.17 -19.24 -2.13
CA PHE A 169 19.99 -20.60 -2.63
C PHE A 169 20.64 -20.87 -3.98
N THR A 170 21.26 -19.87 -4.62
CA THR A 170 22.09 -20.06 -5.82
C THR A 170 23.54 -20.42 -5.49
N ASP A 171 23.98 -20.20 -4.25
CA ASP A 171 25.35 -20.44 -3.82
C ASP A 171 25.51 -21.82 -3.17
N ALA A 172 26.60 -22.50 -3.49
CA ALA A 172 26.98 -23.78 -2.90
C ALA A 172 27.28 -23.67 -1.39
N GLN A 173 27.59 -22.48 -0.87
CA GLN A 173 27.79 -22.27 0.56
C GLN A 173 26.50 -22.43 1.38
N HIS A 174 25.35 -22.06 0.81
CA HIS A 174 24.06 -22.09 1.50
C HIS A 174 23.23 -23.31 1.12
N GLU A 175 23.32 -23.75 -0.15
CA GLU A 175 22.56 -24.89 -0.65
C GLU A 175 23.49 -25.99 -1.19
N PRO A 176 23.61 -27.14 -0.49
CA PRO A 176 24.49 -28.23 -0.93
C PRO A 176 23.97 -28.92 -2.21
N ASP A 177 22.66 -28.96 -2.45
CA ASP A 177 22.07 -29.67 -3.58
C ASP A 177 22.19 -28.89 -4.90
N ALA A 178 22.73 -29.54 -5.95
CA ALA A 178 22.93 -28.90 -7.25
C ALA A 178 21.63 -28.60 -8.00
N ALA A 179 20.62 -29.48 -7.90
CA ALA A 179 19.35 -29.31 -8.58
C ALA A 179 18.55 -28.15 -7.96
N VAL A 180 18.63 -27.98 -6.63
CA VAL A 180 18.01 -26.84 -5.94
C VAL A 180 18.65 -25.52 -6.39
N ARG A 181 19.99 -25.46 -6.51
CA ARG A 181 20.70 -24.26 -7.00
C ARG A 181 20.34 -23.90 -8.43
N GLU A 182 20.23 -24.89 -9.31
CA GLU A 182 19.82 -24.70 -10.70
C GLU A 182 18.38 -24.16 -10.78
N ALA A 183 17.46 -24.78 -10.04
CA ALA A 183 16.08 -24.32 -9.94
C ALA A 183 15.99 -22.89 -9.37
N ALA A 184 16.84 -22.53 -8.41
CA ALA A 184 16.87 -21.17 -7.82
C ALA A 184 17.31 -20.13 -8.84
N SER A 185 18.33 -20.45 -9.63
CA SER A 185 18.80 -19.58 -10.71
C SER A 185 17.70 -19.35 -11.77
N ASP A 186 17.04 -20.43 -12.22
CA ASP A 186 15.95 -20.35 -13.20
C ASP A 186 14.75 -19.56 -12.66
N SER A 187 14.31 -19.84 -11.44
CA SER A 187 13.25 -19.08 -10.75
C SER A 187 13.60 -17.59 -10.63
N LEU A 188 14.85 -17.25 -10.29
CA LEU A 188 15.29 -15.85 -10.20
C LEU A 188 15.25 -15.15 -11.56
N GLN A 189 15.63 -15.82 -12.65
CA GLN A 189 15.54 -15.25 -14.00
C GLN A 189 14.10 -14.97 -14.39
N LYS A 190 13.17 -15.91 -14.10
CA LYS A 190 11.73 -15.74 -14.32
C LYS A 190 11.15 -14.57 -13.55
N ILE A 191 11.46 -14.44 -12.26
CA ILE A 191 11.00 -13.33 -11.41
C ILE A 191 11.52 -12.00 -11.98
N LYS A 192 12.82 -11.90 -12.28
CA LYS A 192 13.43 -10.68 -12.85
C LYS A 192 12.74 -10.26 -14.15
N HIS A 193 12.50 -11.20 -15.06
CA HIS A 193 11.84 -10.88 -16.33
C HIS A 193 10.43 -10.32 -16.13
N ARG A 194 9.64 -10.92 -15.24
CA ARG A 194 8.28 -10.43 -14.91
C ARG A 194 8.30 -9.04 -14.28
N LEU A 195 9.21 -8.80 -13.33
CA LEU A 195 9.38 -7.48 -12.70
C LEU A 195 9.76 -6.42 -13.74
N LEU A 196 10.75 -6.70 -14.60
CA LEU A 196 11.17 -5.78 -15.65
C LEU A 196 10.05 -5.46 -16.64
N LEU A 197 9.23 -6.43 -17.03
CA LEU A 197 8.05 -6.20 -17.87
C LEU A 197 7.02 -5.29 -17.17
N GLY A 198 6.74 -5.55 -15.89
CA GLY A 198 5.83 -4.72 -15.09
C GLY A 198 6.32 -3.27 -14.98
N ASP A 199 7.61 -3.09 -14.66
CA ASP A 199 8.23 -1.77 -14.56
C ASP A 199 8.23 -1.04 -15.90
N LEU A 200 8.56 -1.72 -17.00
CA LEU A 200 8.56 -1.13 -18.34
C LEU A 200 7.16 -0.68 -18.75
N LEU A 201 6.14 -1.50 -18.53
CA LEU A 201 4.75 -1.16 -18.81
C LEU A 201 4.27 0.02 -17.96
N GLY A 202 4.61 0.02 -16.67
CA GLY A 202 4.30 1.12 -15.75
C GLY A 202 4.96 2.43 -16.18
N GLN A 203 6.24 2.39 -16.55
CA GLN A 203 6.98 3.54 -17.05
C GLN A 203 6.45 4.04 -18.39
N ALA A 204 6.13 3.14 -19.32
CA ALA A 204 5.55 3.49 -20.61
C ALA A 204 4.18 4.17 -20.43
N PHE A 205 3.34 3.65 -19.52
CA PHE A 205 2.05 4.26 -19.19
C PHE A 205 2.22 5.64 -18.55
N MET A 206 3.11 5.78 -17.57
CA MET A 206 3.44 7.06 -16.95
C MET A 206 3.98 8.07 -17.97
N GLY A 207 4.89 7.63 -18.86
CA GLY A 207 5.46 8.44 -19.93
C GLY A 207 4.41 8.87 -20.95
N LEU A 208 3.51 7.98 -21.35
CA LEU A 208 2.40 8.28 -22.24
C LEU A 208 1.40 9.25 -21.59
N SER A 209 1.08 9.05 -20.31
CA SER A 209 0.20 9.92 -19.54
C SER A 209 0.79 11.33 -19.44
N LEU A 210 2.04 11.46 -18.99
CA LEU A 210 2.72 12.75 -18.89
C LEU A 210 2.91 13.40 -20.27
N GLY A 211 3.30 12.61 -21.27
CA GLY A 211 3.46 13.05 -22.65
C GLY A 211 2.14 13.56 -23.24
N SER A 212 1.01 12.92 -22.95
CA SER A 212 -0.31 13.38 -23.40
C SER A 212 -0.70 14.73 -22.78
N VAL A 213 -0.40 14.93 -21.49
CA VAL A 213 -0.62 16.23 -20.82
C VAL A 213 0.24 17.32 -21.46
N LEU A 214 1.53 17.05 -21.68
CA LEU A 214 2.43 17.99 -22.34
C LEU A 214 2.02 18.27 -23.79
N LEU A 215 1.56 17.26 -24.51
CA LEU A 215 1.05 17.40 -25.88
C LEU A 215 -0.21 18.27 -25.92
N LEU A 216 -1.16 18.07 -25.00
CA LEU A 216 -2.35 18.90 -24.87
C LEU A 216 -2.00 20.36 -24.53
N ALA A 217 -1.05 20.57 -23.62
CA ALA A 217 -0.56 21.90 -23.29
C ALA A 217 0.12 22.59 -24.49
N ALA A 218 1.00 21.88 -25.19
CA ALA A 218 1.67 22.37 -26.39
C ALA A 218 0.70 22.68 -27.52
N LEU A 219 -0.33 21.84 -27.72
CA LEU A 219 -1.40 22.08 -28.69
C LEU A 219 -2.21 23.34 -28.33
N GLY A 220 -2.55 23.52 -27.05
CA GLY A 220 -3.22 24.74 -26.57
C GLY A 220 -2.39 25.98 -26.87
N LEU A 221 -1.08 25.93 -26.57
CA LEU A 221 -0.15 27.02 -26.88
C LEU A 221 -0.06 27.30 -28.39
N ALA A 222 0.07 26.25 -29.22
CA ALA A 222 0.12 26.36 -30.68
C ALA A 222 -1.15 27.01 -31.26
N ILE A 223 -2.33 26.66 -30.75
CA ILE A 223 -3.61 27.27 -31.17
C ILE A 223 -3.66 28.75 -30.76
N THR A 224 -3.26 29.08 -29.53
CA THR A 224 -3.27 30.48 -29.06
C THR A 224 -2.34 31.38 -29.88
N TYR A 225 -1.12 30.94 -30.17
CA TYR A 225 -0.18 31.72 -30.98
C TYR A 225 -0.54 31.73 -32.46
N GLY A 226 -1.05 30.61 -33.00
CA GLY A 226 -1.39 30.47 -34.41
C GLY A 226 -2.55 31.36 -34.86
N LEU A 227 -3.47 31.70 -33.95
CA LEU A 227 -4.66 32.50 -34.27
C LEU A 227 -4.51 34.00 -33.98
N LEU A 228 -3.72 34.40 -32.97
CA LEU A 228 -3.66 35.79 -32.53
C LEU A 228 -2.58 36.63 -33.22
N GLY A 229 -1.55 36.00 -33.82
CA GLY A 229 -0.48 36.72 -34.52
C GLY A 229 0.39 37.63 -33.63
N VAL A 230 0.23 37.55 -32.31
CA VAL A 230 0.95 38.33 -31.29
C VAL A 230 1.56 37.39 -30.26
N ILE A 231 2.76 37.72 -29.78
CA ILE A 231 3.47 36.97 -28.74
C ILE A 231 2.95 37.41 -27.36
N ASN A 232 2.24 36.53 -26.66
CA ASN A 232 1.77 36.73 -25.29
C ASN A 232 2.65 35.94 -24.30
N MET A 233 3.25 36.60 -23.31
CA MET A 233 4.02 35.93 -22.26
C MET A 233 3.19 35.46 -21.06
N ALA A 234 1.93 35.89 -20.92
CA ALA A 234 1.06 35.61 -19.77
C ALA A 234 0.45 34.17 -19.74
N HIS A 235 1.02 33.25 -20.54
CA HIS A 235 0.45 31.92 -20.73
C HIS A 235 0.55 31.06 -19.45
N GLY A 236 1.64 31.21 -18.70
CA GLY A 236 1.84 30.50 -17.44
C GLY A 236 0.85 30.94 -16.38
N GLU A 237 0.57 32.23 -16.32
CA GLU A 237 -0.34 32.91 -15.40
C GLU A 237 -1.79 32.48 -15.67
N MET A 238 -2.19 32.39 -16.93
CA MET A 238 -3.50 31.85 -17.35
C MET A 238 -3.66 30.36 -16.99
N LEU A 239 -2.60 29.56 -17.13
CA LEU A 239 -2.58 28.15 -16.72
C LEU A 239 -2.70 28.03 -15.20
N MET A 240 -1.97 28.86 -14.45
CA MET A 240 -2.03 28.93 -12.98
C MET A 240 -3.43 29.30 -12.49
N ILE A 241 -4.09 30.28 -13.10
CA ILE A 241 -5.48 30.65 -12.78
C ILE A 241 -6.43 29.45 -12.95
N GLY A 242 -6.27 28.69 -14.03
CA GLY A 242 -7.06 27.47 -14.25
C GLY A 242 -6.79 26.41 -13.18
N ALA A 243 -5.53 26.17 -12.84
CA ALA A 243 -5.13 25.22 -11.79
C ALA A 243 -5.67 25.61 -10.41
N TYR A 244 -5.57 26.89 -10.04
CA TYR A 244 -6.13 27.41 -8.78
C TYR A 244 -7.65 27.32 -8.73
N SER A 245 -8.33 27.54 -9.86
CA SER A 245 -9.78 27.36 -9.95
C SER A 245 -10.18 25.91 -9.67
N CYS A 246 -9.48 24.94 -10.25
CA CYS A 246 -9.69 23.51 -9.96
C CYS A 246 -9.45 23.18 -8.49
N TRP A 247 -8.37 23.71 -7.89
CA TRP A 247 -8.05 23.50 -6.49
C TRP A 247 -9.11 24.09 -5.54
N LEU A 248 -9.62 25.29 -5.83
CA LEU A 248 -10.70 25.91 -5.06
C LEU A 248 -11.98 25.07 -5.11
N VAL A 249 -12.35 24.55 -6.29
CA VAL A 249 -13.52 23.67 -6.43
C VAL A 249 -13.34 22.38 -5.64
N GLN A 250 -12.15 21.76 -5.69
CA GLN A 250 -11.84 20.57 -4.91
C GLN A 250 -11.99 20.83 -3.41
N GLN A 251 -11.44 21.95 -2.92
CA GLN A 251 -11.49 22.31 -1.50
C GLN A 251 -12.92 22.62 -1.04
N ALA A 252 -13.70 23.31 -1.88
CA ALA A 252 -15.11 23.58 -1.60
C ALA A 252 -15.93 22.29 -1.51
N LEU A 253 -15.76 21.36 -2.46
CA LEU A 253 -16.46 20.06 -2.43
C LEU A 253 -16.05 19.21 -1.21
N ALA A 254 -14.78 19.25 -0.81
CA ALA A 254 -14.31 18.54 0.38
C ALA A 254 -14.98 19.03 1.67
N GLN A 255 -15.34 20.31 1.75
CA GLN A 255 -16.02 20.88 2.92
C GLN A 255 -17.54 20.71 2.87
N LEU A 256 -18.15 20.91 1.69
CA LEU A 256 -19.61 20.98 1.51
C LEU A 256 -20.24 19.60 1.25
N ALA A 257 -19.54 18.70 0.56
CA ALA A 257 -20.07 17.40 0.16
C ALA A 257 -18.94 16.34 0.03
N PRO A 258 -18.37 15.86 1.16
CA PRO A 258 -17.29 14.86 1.16
C PRO A 258 -17.61 13.61 0.34
N GLN A 259 -18.89 13.22 0.30
CA GLN A 259 -19.38 12.06 -0.45
C GLN A 259 -19.35 12.24 -1.98
N TRP A 260 -19.24 13.48 -2.48
CA TRP A 260 -19.12 13.80 -3.92
C TRP A 260 -17.69 14.14 -4.36
N LEU A 261 -16.71 14.07 -3.45
CA LEU A 261 -15.32 14.46 -3.72
C LEU A 261 -14.74 13.69 -4.92
N ALA A 262 -15.07 12.42 -5.10
CA ALA A 262 -14.62 11.63 -6.25
C ALA A 262 -15.03 12.21 -7.62
N PHE A 263 -16.10 13.01 -7.68
CA PHE A 263 -16.65 13.59 -8.91
C PHE A 263 -16.24 15.06 -9.12
N TYR A 264 -15.34 15.60 -8.29
CA TYR A 264 -14.92 17.00 -8.39
C TYR A 264 -14.39 17.42 -9.79
N PRO A 265 -13.67 16.58 -10.58
CA PRO A 265 -13.12 17.02 -11.86
C PRO A 265 -14.20 17.42 -12.87
N LEU A 266 -15.40 16.83 -12.78
CA LEU A 266 -16.53 17.15 -13.65
C LEU A 266 -17.06 18.57 -13.46
N VAL A 267 -16.96 19.11 -12.24
CA VAL A 267 -17.36 20.48 -11.90
C VAL A 267 -16.18 21.44 -12.06
N ALA A 268 -14.98 21.01 -11.67
CA ALA A 268 -13.78 21.82 -11.72
C ALA A 268 -13.41 22.23 -13.15
N LEU A 269 -13.56 21.33 -14.13
CA LEU A 269 -13.18 21.58 -15.52
C LEU A 269 -14.02 22.71 -16.18
N PRO A 270 -15.36 22.71 -16.13
CA PRO A 270 -16.16 23.85 -16.58
C PRO A 270 -15.85 25.15 -15.84
N VAL A 271 -15.67 25.09 -14.52
CA VAL A 271 -15.39 26.29 -13.71
C VAL A 271 -14.04 26.90 -14.08
N ALA A 272 -12.98 26.10 -14.17
CA ALA A 272 -11.66 26.56 -14.58
C ALA A 272 -11.70 27.19 -15.97
N PHE A 273 -12.42 26.56 -16.92
CA PHE A 273 -12.59 27.12 -18.26
C PHE A 273 -13.28 28.50 -18.22
N LEU A 274 -14.39 28.62 -17.49
CA LEU A 274 -15.15 29.88 -17.39
C LEU A 274 -14.37 30.99 -16.69
N VAL A 275 -13.66 30.66 -15.61
CA VAL A 275 -12.85 31.63 -14.86
C VAL A 275 -11.67 32.12 -15.71
N THR A 276 -10.90 31.20 -16.30
CA THR A 276 -9.77 31.57 -17.16
C THR A 276 -10.24 32.33 -18.41
N ALA A 277 -11.34 31.91 -19.04
CA ALA A 277 -11.93 32.63 -20.18
C ALA A 277 -12.43 34.03 -19.79
N GLY A 278 -13.03 34.17 -18.62
CA GLY A 278 -13.49 35.46 -18.09
C GLY A 278 -12.34 36.43 -17.86
N ILE A 279 -11.26 35.96 -17.22
CA ILE A 279 -10.06 36.78 -16.98
C ILE A 279 -9.35 37.10 -18.29
N GLY A 280 -9.22 36.13 -19.20
CA GLY A 280 -8.66 36.35 -20.53
C GLY A 280 -9.44 37.40 -21.33
N MET A 281 -10.78 37.38 -21.28
CA MET A 281 -11.62 38.38 -21.95
C MET A 281 -11.49 39.78 -21.30
N ALA A 282 -11.32 39.84 -19.98
CA ALA A 282 -11.05 41.10 -19.29
C ALA A 282 -9.70 41.70 -19.73
N LEU A 283 -8.64 40.88 -19.77
CA LEU A 283 -7.32 41.26 -20.27
C LEU A 283 -7.37 41.73 -21.73
N GLU A 284 -8.09 41.01 -22.58
CA GLU A 284 -8.29 41.37 -23.98
C GLU A 284 -8.93 42.76 -24.12
N ARG A 285 -10.03 43.01 -23.41
CA ARG A 285 -10.76 44.28 -23.54
C ARG A 285 -10.02 45.47 -22.94
N ILE A 286 -9.29 45.27 -21.83
CA ILE A 286 -8.69 46.36 -21.05
C ILE A 286 -7.29 46.68 -21.57
N ILE A 287 -6.48 45.66 -21.86
CA ILE A 287 -5.07 45.83 -22.20
C ILE A 287 -4.89 45.57 -23.69
N ILE A 288 -5.06 44.33 -24.14
CA ILE A 288 -4.56 43.88 -25.45
C ILE A 288 -5.20 44.65 -26.61
N ARG A 289 -6.52 44.91 -26.56
CA ARG A 289 -7.23 45.64 -27.62
C ARG A 289 -6.67 47.04 -27.88
N HIS A 290 -6.16 47.71 -26.85
CA HIS A 290 -5.60 49.06 -26.97
C HIS A 290 -4.17 49.07 -27.52
N LEU A 291 -3.50 47.93 -27.57
CA LEU A 291 -2.12 47.76 -28.04
C LEU A 291 -2.02 47.06 -29.41
N TYR A 292 -3.14 46.80 -30.08
CA TYR A 292 -3.13 46.19 -31.42
C TYR A 292 -2.31 47.02 -32.42
N GLY A 293 -1.48 46.33 -33.22
CA GLY A 293 -0.59 46.94 -34.21
C GLY A 293 0.80 47.32 -33.70
N ARG A 294 1.10 47.12 -32.40
CA ARG A 294 2.40 47.44 -31.78
C ARG A 294 3.02 46.22 -31.07
N PRO A 295 3.61 45.28 -31.83
CA PRO A 295 3.99 43.95 -31.31
C PRO A 295 5.01 43.97 -30.15
N LEU A 296 5.93 44.94 -30.12
CA LEU A 296 6.89 45.08 -29.02
C LEU A 296 6.24 45.55 -27.71
N GLU A 297 5.22 46.41 -27.80
CA GLU A 297 4.51 46.95 -26.62
C GLU A 297 3.58 45.89 -26.00
N THR A 298 2.94 45.04 -26.83
CA THR A 298 2.14 43.92 -26.32
C THR A 298 2.99 42.86 -25.61
N LEU A 299 4.23 42.65 -26.06
CA LEU A 299 5.18 41.72 -25.43
C LEU A 299 5.59 42.21 -24.02
N LEU A 300 5.89 43.50 -23.89
CA LEU A 300 6.19 44.14 -22.59
C LEU A 300 4.99 44.15 -21.64
N ALA A 301 3.80 44.45 -22.16
CA ALA A 301 2.58 44.49 -21.37
C ALA A 301 2.20 43.11 -20.79
N THR A 302 2.43 42.04 -21.54
CA THR A 302 2.09 40.67 -21.10
C THR A 302 3.13 40.03 -20.18
N TRP A 303 4.33 40.59 -20.09
CA TRP A 303 5.36 40.16 -19.12
C TRP A 303 5.12 40.70 -17.71
N GLY A 304 4.39 41.82 -17.57
CA GLY A 304 4.08 42.46 -16.28
C GLY A 304 2.75 42.06 -15.66
N ILE A 305 2.04 41.09 -16.23
CA ILE A 305 0.77 40.52 -15.74
C ILE A 305 1.08 39.44 -14.71
#